data_AF-A0AAJ4T8A2-F1
#
_entry.id   AF-A0AAJ4T8A2-F1
#
_cell.length_a   1.000
_cell.length_b   1.000
_cell.length_c   1.000
_cell.angle_alpha   90.00
_cell.angle_beta   90.00
_cell.angle_gamma   90.00
#
_symmetry.space_group_name_H-M   'P 1'
#
loop_
_entity.id
_entity.type
_entity.pdbx_description
1 polymer ?
#
loop_
_entity_poly.entity_id
_entity_poly.type
_entity_poly.pdbx_seq_one_letter_code
_entity_poly.pdbx_strand_id
1 'polypeptide(L)'
;MAAPLAAWFQDMADDWNGWKGEKKWGDLENRVLLTATSDSTGHIKMKVTLTGQDYDSELRVNIMFEAGQLEGVARDVALFFS
;
A
#
# COMPACT_ATOMS: atom_id res chain seq x y z
N MET A 1 16.82 4.38 -2.15
CA MET A 1 15.55 5.12 -2.19
C MET A 1 14.43 4.10 -2.17
N ALA A 2 13.41 4.27 -1.32
CA ALA A 2 12.18 3.51 -1.48
C ALA A 2 11.62 3.78 -2.88
N ALA A 3 11.02 2.77 -3.53
CA ALA A 3 10.34 2.99 -4.80
C ALA A 3 9.27 4.09 -4.64
N PRO A 4 8.95 4.88 -5.67
CA PRO A 4 7.82 5.81 -5.60
C PRO A 4 6.55 5.08 -5.17
N LEU A 5 5.74 5.70 -4.31
CA LEU A 5 4.51 5.07 -3.81
C LEU A 5 3.58 4.64 -4.97
N ALA A 6 3.50 5.46 -6.03
CA ALA A 6 2.77 5.14 -7.25
C ALA A 6 3.26 3.83 -7.92
N ALA A 7 4.57 3.60 -7.97
CA ALA A 7 5.13 2.37 -8.52
C ALA A 7 4.78 1.14 -7.67
N TRP A 8 4.64 1.31 -6.35
CA TRP A 8 4.21 0.24 -5.46
C TRP A 8 2.73 -0.13 -5.64
N PHE A 9 1.84 0.85 -5.88
CA PHE A 9 0.45 0.56 -6.25
C PHE A 9 0.34 -0.07 -7.64
N GLN A 10 1.16 0.37 -8.60
CA GLN A 10 1.20 -0.24 -9.92
C GLN A 10 1.63 -1.71 -9.85
N ASP A 11 2.67 -2.02 -9.06
CA ASP A 11 3.13 -3.39 -8.83
C ASP A 11 2.04 -4.29 -8.22
N MET A 12 1.15 -3.76 -7.37
CA MET A 12 -0.02 -4.52 -6.91
C MET A 12 -1.06 -4.72 -8.02
N ALA A 13 -1.30 -3.71 -8.85
CA ALA A 13 -2.25 -3.80 -9.96
C ALA A 13 -1.79 -4.79 -11.05
N ASP A 14 -0.49 -4.85 -11.33
CA ASP A 14 0.08 -5.81 -12.28
C ASP A 14 -0.09 -7.27 -11.77
N ASP A 15 0.00 -7.47 -10.45
CA ASP A 15 -0.26 -8.75 -9.76
C ASP A 15 -1.74 -8.87 -9.31
N TRP A 16 -2.70 -8.40 -10.10
CA TRP A 16 -4.14 -8.40 -9.72
C TRP A 16 -4.69 -9.80 -9.41
N ASN A 17 -4.10 -10.86 -9.97
CA ASN A 17 -4.50 -12.25 -9.70
C ASN A 17 -3.98 -12.77 -8.33
N GLY A 18 -3.40 -11.87 -7.54
CA GLY A 18 -2.92 -12.10 -6.19
C GLY A 18 -1.43 -12.42 -6.13
N TRP A 19 -0.87 -12.22 -4.94
CA TRP A 19 0.53 -12.50 -4.62
C TRP A 19 0.64 -13.29 -3.31
N LYS A 20 1.76 -14.00 -3.14
CA LYS A 20 2.07 -14.70 -1.88
C LYS A 20 2.82 -13.77 -0.94
N GLY A 21 2.44 -13.81 0.34
CA GLY A 21 3.08 -13.03 1.39
C GLY A 21 2.61 -11.58 1.43
N GLU A 22 3.46 -10.71 1.96
CA GLU A 22 3.15 -9.31 2.22
C GLU A 22 4.02 -8.40 1.35
N LYS A 23 3.41 -7.54 0.53
CA LYS A 23 4.10 -6.44 -0.12
C LYS A 23 4.25 -5.31 0.89
N LYS A 24 5.44 -4.73 0.97
CA LYS A 24 5.77 -3.66 1.92
C LYS A 24 6.29 -2.43 1.20
N TRP A 25 5.87 -1.27 1.66
CA TRP A 25 6.40 0.02 1.25
C TRP A 25 6.58 0.90 2.48
N GLY A 26 7.65 1.67 2.52
CA GLY A 26 7.86 2.64 3.59
C GLY A 26 8.64 3.84 3.11
N ASP A 27 8.46 4.97 3.80
CA ASP A 27 9.28 6.15 3.58
C ASP A 27 10.70 5.96 4.16
N LEU A 28 11.60 6.90 3.86
CA LEU A 28 12.99 6.82 4.30
C LEU A 28 13.14 6.97 5.82
N GLU A 29 12.23 7.69 6.46
CA GLU A 29 12.26 7.98 7.90
C GLU A 29 11.49 6.93 8.73
N ASN A 30 10.92 5.90 8.09
CA ASN A 30 10.02 4.91 8.69
C ASN A 30 8.85 5.53 9.47
N ARG A 31 8.39 6.71 9.05
CA ARG A 31 7.21 7.38 9.62
C ARG A 31 5.93 6.91 8.95
N VAL A 32 6.03 6.38 7.75
CA VAL A 32 4.91 5.84 6.98
C VAL A 32 5.28 4.44 6.53
N LEU A 33 4.52 3.45 7.00
CA LEU A 33 4.66 2.06 6.59
C LEU A 33 3.33 1.56 6.03
N LEU A 34 3.36 1.10 4.80
CA LEU A 34 2.26 0.43 4.11
C LEU A 34 2.60 -1.03 3.91
N THR A 35 1.64 -1.89 4.22
CA THR A 35 1.77 -3.33 3.98
C THR A 35 0.49 -3.84 3.35
N ALA A 36 0.60 -4.74 2.39
CA ALA A 36 -0.56 -5.28 1.68
C ALA A 36 -0.44 -6.78 1.45
N THR A 37 -1.55 -7.48 1.68
CA THR A 37 -1.72 -8.90 1.38
C THR A 37 -2.93 -9.07 0.46
N SER A 38 -2.83 -10.02 -0.46
CA SER A 38 -3.94 -10.46 -1.30
C SER A 38 -4.41 -11.85 -0.86
N ASP A 39 -5.71 -12.12 -0.94
CA ASP A 39 -6.24 -13.48 -0.81
C ASP A 39 -6.60 -14.10 -2.17
N SER A 40 -6.85 -15.41 -2.18
CA SER A 40 -7.16 -16.17 -3.40
C SER A 40 -8.52 -15.82 -4.03
N THR A 41 -9.29 -14.94 -3.40
CA THR A 41 -10.62 -14.51 -3.85
C THR A 41 -10.62 -13.07 -4.37
N GLY A 42 -9.46 -12.41 -4.38
CA GLY A 42 -9.31 -11.06 -4.92
C GLY A 42 -9.46 -9.95 -3.89
N HIS A 43 -9.59 -10.23 -2.60
CA HIS A 43 -9.58 -9.17 -1.60
C HIS A 43 -8.15 -8.74 -1.29
N ILE A 44 -7.95 -7.42 -1.22
CA ILE A 44 -6.71 -6.81 -0.77
C ILE A 44 -6.93 -6.22 0.61
N LYS A 45 -6.05 -6.58 1.54
CA LYS A 45 -5.97 -5.96 2.87
C LYS A 45 -4.70 -5.14 2.93
N MET A 46 -4.87 -3.84 3.11
CA MET A 46 -3.77 -2.90 3.27
C MET A 46 -3.79 -2.34 4.69
N LYS A 47 -2.64 -2.37 5.34
CA LYS A 47 -2.43 -1.74 6.65
C LYS A 47 -1.49 -0.55 6.46
N VAL A 48 -1.96 0.61 6.89
CA VAL A 48 -1.20 1.86 6.94
C VAL A 48 -0.82 2.13 8.40
N THR A 49 0.46 2.35 8.64
CA THR A 49 0.99 2.72 9.96
C THR A 49 1.69 4.06 9.83
N LEU A 50 1.26 5.03 10.64
CA LEU A 50 1.88 6.34 10.75
C LEU A 50 2.49 6.49 12.13
N THR A 51 3.77 6.86 12.20
CA THR A 51 4.48 7.11 13.45
C THR A 51 4.64 8.62 13.66
N GLY A 52 4.25 9.08 14.85
CA GLY A 52 4.40 10.46 15.27
C GLY A 52 5.87 10.88 15.37
N GLN A 53 6.11 12.20 15.35
CA GLN A 53 7.48 12.73 15.46
C GLN A 53 8.12 12.47 16.83
N ASP A 54 7.30 12.19 17.84
CA ASP A 54 7.70 11.79 19.19
C ASP A 54 8.18 10.33 19.26
N TYR A 55 8.05 9.57 18.16
CA TYR A 55 8.35 8.13 18.06
C TYR A 55 7.56 7.23 19.04
N ASP A 56 6.58 7.79 19.74
CA ASP A 56 5.77 7.10 20.74
C ASP A 56 4.30 7.01 20.29
N SER A 57 3.83 8.03 19.57
CA SER A 57 2.49 8.04 18.99
C SER A 57 2.44 7.22 17.71
N GLU A 58 1.40 6.38 17.55
CA GLU A 58 1.18 5.58 16.35
C GLU A 58 -0.31 5.57 15.95
N LEU A 59 -0.58 5.73 14.65
CA LEU A 59 -1.88 5.51 14.04
C LEU A 59 -1.83 4.31 13.11
N ARG A 60 -2.75 3.36 13.31
CA ARG A 60 -2.92 2.20 12.42
C ARG A 60 -4.30 2.20 11.79
N VAL A 61 -4.34 2.08 10.47
CA VAL A 61 -5.58 1.99 9.69
C VAL A 61 -5.51 0.76 8.79
N ASN A 62 -6.58 -0.05 8.82
CA ASN A 62 -6.75 -1.15 7.87
C ASN A 62 -7.76 -0.72 6.81
N ILE A 63 -7.36 -0.82 5.55
CA ILE A 63 -8.16 -0.51 4.38
C ILE A 63 -8.35 -1.81 3.60
N MET A 64 -9.58 -2.08 3.21
CA MET A 64 -9.94 -3.23 2.38
C MET A 64 -10.49 -2.73 1.04
N PHE A 65 -10.05 -3.36 -0.03
CA PHE A 65 -10.54 -3.11 -1.38
C PHE A 65 -10.41 -4.37 -2.24
N GLU A 66 -11.14 -4.40 -3.35
CA GLU A 66 -11.13 -5.50 -4.30
C GLU A 66 -9.97 -5.36 -5.31
N ALA A 67 -9.45 -6.47 -5.80
CA ALA A 67 -8.38 -6.49 -6.81
C ALA A 67 -8.78 -5.71 -8.07
N GLY A 68 -10.05 -5.75 -8.48
CA GLY A 68 -10.57 -4.97 -9.61
C GLY A 68 -10.51 -3.45 -9.41
N GLN A 69 -10.30 -2.96 -8.19
CA GLN A 69 -10.15 -1.54 -7.89
C GLN A 69 -8.68 -1.08 -7.94
N LEU A 70 -7.71 -2.00 -7.96
CA LEU A 70 -6.28 -1.69 -7.92
C LEU A 70 -5.83 -0.78 -9.06
N GLU A 71 -6.30 -1.01 -10.29
CA GLU A 71 -5.96 -0.16 -11.44
C GLU A 71 -6.42 1.28 -11.27
N GLY A 72 -7.64 1.47 -10.74
CA GLY A 72 -8.19 2.78 -10.44
C GLY A 72 -7.38 3.48 -9.35
N VAL A 73 -7.09 2.77 -8.26
CA VAL A 73 -6.30 3.29 -7.14
C VAL A 73 -4.88 3.65 -7.58
N ALA A 74 -4.21 2.80 -8.38
CA ALA A 74 -2.87 3.08 -8.89
C ALA A 74 -2.83 4.35 -9.73
N ARG A 75 -3.85 4.55 -10.58
CA ARG A 75 -4.00 5.77 -11.38
C ARG A 75 -4.23 7.00 -10.51
N ASP A 76 -5.12 6.93 -9.53
CA ASP A 76 -5.44 8.05 -8.64
C ASP A 76 -4.22 8.46 -7.80
N VAL A 77 -3.46 7.48 -7.30
CA VAL A 77 -2.21 7.72 -6.58
C VAL A 77 -1.17 8.38 -7.51
N ALA A 78 -1.02 7.89 -8.74
CA ALA A 78 -0.08 8.49 -9.69
C ALA A 78 -0.42 9.96 -9.99
N LEU A 79 -1.71 10.30 -10.11
CA LEU A 79 -2.18 11.68 -10.31
C LEU A 79 -2.00 12.55 -9.06
N PHE A 80 -2.13 11.99 -7.86
CA PHE A 80 -1.94 12.74 -6.63
C PHE A 80 -0.48 13.17 -6.42
N PHE A 81 0.47 12.36 -6.88
CA PHE A 81 1.92 12.61 -6.73
C PHE A 81 2.62 13.13 -7.99
N SER A 82 1.87 13.52 -9.04
CA SER A 82 2.39 14.18 -10.24
C SER A 82 2.62 15.68 -10.01
#